data_AF-A0A6V8K1Y5-F1
#
_entry.id   AF-A0A6V8K1Y5-F1
#
_cell.length_a   1.000
_cell.length_b   1.000
_cell.length_c   1.000
_cell.angle_alpha   90.00
_cell.angle_beta   90.00
_cell.angle_gamma   90.00
#
_symmetry.space_group_name_H-M   'P 1'
#
loop_
_entity.id
_entity.type
_entity.pdbx_description
1 polymer ?
#
loop_
_entity_poly.entity_id
_entity_poly.type
_entity_poly.pdbx_seq_one_letter_code
_entity_poly.pdbx_strand_id
1 'polypeptide(L)'
;MLGVIVTSGLELTAGPISEQLRAAGADKVVAVPDLAGLAGMASTSEESLLICSDDLVAHTAVLRHLATNPAGSTVALVVEVASGSRGERVREERGRLVPGEPNAAFAGALRVDPPELPDLMAAARGGVGVGLDSLPEALRRVGVTVFSQRVRQLVAARARDGVARAAAQATIAEIHPEEVELRLAVRERDDLVATYLVSSWSPRLTGWAARVGVGPNTVTAASVALVVAAALLFWAGGRPALVLGALLLYLGFVLDRVDGQLARYTRRFSPFGGWLDTMSDRVKEAVVYAGLAAGAHGDGWALAVGVLLLVAVRQQTDTWYLALHDEAAARATPRTGRLGRLSHRVQSDQGSPAYWLKQTALFPMGARWAVIAVCAALFDQQVALVAVLGCMGLSAAYTLVLRTARALSMRVPVFASADPTLYRDDGAAALVRRWAVQPLAVALLAVVGAGVALLVARSGGSDAVVAALVALVLVAALGAWHPHDGPLDWLVPAALRAAELLFVVALGVAYGVPLPVVYLLLAALALHHADFTTRLEKRIEGPPLHRLGLGWDGRVAVLVVGALAGAATAAFAMLGLYVVALVTVDAWRTWSYGAAGR
;
A
#
# COMPACT_ATOMS: atom_id res chain seq x y z
N MET A 1 -7.23 -4.93 -26.64
CA MET A 1 -8.12 -3.93 -26.00
C MET A 1 -8.91 -3.22 -27.08
N LEU A 2 -10.21 -2.98 -26.84
CA LEU A 2 -11.09 -2.32 -27.80
C LEU A 2 -11.30 -0.84 -27.46
N GLY A 3 -11.05 0.04 -28.43
CA GLY A 3 -11.38 1.46 -28.33
C GLY A 3 -12.84 1.72 -28.72
N VAL A 4 -13.58 2.48 -27.91
CA VAL A 4 -14.97 2.84 -28.17
C VAL A 4 -15.15 4.35 -28.10
N ILE A 5 -15.67 4.94 -29.17
CA ILE A 5 -16.00 6.37 -29.23
C ILE A 5 -17.52 6.51 -29.07
N VAL A 6 -17.96 7.17 -28.02
CA VAL A 6 -19.38 7.53 -27.85
C VAL A 6 -19.60 8.88 -28.50
N THR A 7 -20.33 8.89 -29.62
CA THR A 7 -20.56 10.10 -30.41
C THR A 7 -21.73 10.89 -29.85
N SER A 8 -21.61 12.22 -29.79
CA SER A 8 -22.68 13.14 -29.42
C SER A 8 -23.46 13.69 -30.63
N GLY A 9 -23.20 13.15 -31.83
CA GLY A 9 -23.78 13.63 -33.09
C GLY A 9 -23.10 14.87 -33.66
N LEU A 10 -21.98 15.32 -33.09
CA LEU A 10 -21.15 16.39 -33.64
C LEU A 10 -20.38 15.84 -34.85
N GLU A 11 -20.37 16.57 -35.98
CA GLU A 11 -19.53 16.31 -37.17
C GLU A 11 -18.02 16.54 -36.91
N LEU A 12 -17.57 16.38 -35.66
CA LEU A 12 -16.16 16.38 -35.33
C LEU A 12 -15.62 14.99 -35.68
N THR A 13 -14.74 14.96 -36.69
CA THR A 13 -14.23 13.72 -37.26
C THR A 13 -13.69 12.78 -36.18
N ALA A 14 -14.27 11.58 -36.09
CA ALA A 14 -13.77 10.50 -35.24
C ALA A 14 -12.33 10.07 -35.62
N GLY A 15 -11.77 10.58 -36.72
CA GLY A 15 -10.43 10.26 -37.24
C GLY A 15 -9.29 10.50 -36.25
N PRO A 16 -9.02 11.75 -35.80
CA PRO A 16 -7.87 12.02 -34.95
C PRO A 16 -7.94 11.33 -33.59
N ILE A 17 -9.13 11.20 -32.98
CA ILE A 17 -9.30 10.48 -31.71
C ILE A 17 -9.12 8.96 -31.91
N SER A 18 -9.55 8.41 -33.06
CA SER A 18 -9.30 7.00 -33.40
C SER A 18 -7.82 6.70 -33.54
N GLU A 19 -7.05 7.58 -34.19
CA GLU A 19 -5.58 7.44 -34.28
C GLU A 19 -4.92 7.53 -32.90
N GLN A 20 -5.39 8.45 -32.04
CA GLN A 20 -4.90 8.56 -30.68
C GLN A 20 -5.20 7.32 -29.83
N LEU A 21 -6.41 6.74 -29.96
CA LEU A 21 -6.76 5.49 -29.27
C LEU A 21 -5.87 4.32 -29.72
N ARG A 22 -5.60 4.20 -31.04
CA ARG A 22 -4.65 3.20 -31.55
C ARG A 22 -3.24 3.42 -31.01
N ALA A 23 -2.76 4.66 -31.03
CA ALA A 23 -1.46 5.03 -30.48
C ALA A 23 -1.37 4.87 -28.94
N ALA A 24 -2.51 4.83 -28.25
CA ALA A 24 -2.62 4.52 -26.82
C ALA A 24 -2.69 3.00 -26.53
N GLY A 25 -2.84 2.16 -27.56
CA GLY A 25 -2.83 0.70 -27.46
C GLY A 25 -4.16 -0.01 -27.80
N ALA A 26 -5.14 0.67 -28.40
CA ALA A 26 -6.36 0.03 -28.88
C ALA A 26 -6.12 -0.69 -30.23
N ASP A 27 -6.43 -1.99 -30.29
CA ASP A 27 -6.24 -2.81 -31.51
C ASP A 27 -7.27 -2.46 -32.58
N LYS A 28 -8.50 -2.19 -32.13
CA LYS A 28 -9.64 -1.78 -32.96
C LYS A 28 -10.33 -0.59 -32.32
N VAL A 29 -10.94 0.26 -33.13
CA VAL A 29 -11.71 1.42 -32.66
C VAL A 29 -13.07 1.40 -33.33
N VAL A 30 -14.13 1.49 -32.53
CA VAL A 30 -15.53 1.48 -32.97
C VAL A 30 -16.24 2.72 -32.44
N ALA A 31 -17.09 3.33 -33.27
CA ALA A 31 -17.96 4.42 -32.84
C ALA A 31 -19.37 3.90 -32.55
N VAL A 32 -19.95 4.33 -31.43
CA VAL A 32 -21.33 4.03 -31.04
C VAL A 32 -22.11 5.33 -30.84
N PRO A 33 -23.40 5.36 -31.21
CA PRO A 33 -24.19 6.59 -31.17
C PRO A 33 -24.60 7.00 -29.75
N ASP A 34 -24.68 6.05 -28.82
CA ASP A 34 -25.21 6.26 -27.47
C ASP A 34 -24.74 5.18 -26.48
N LEU A 35 -25.23 5.28 -25.24
CA LEU A 35 -24.96 4.30 -24.19
C LEU A 35 -25.61 2.93 -24.47
N ALA A 36 -26.67 2.85 -25.28
CA ALA A 36 -27.27 1.58 -25.66
C ALA A 36 -26.35 0.79 -26.59
N GLY A 37 -25.72 1.47 -27.56
CA GLY A 37 -24.67 0.92 -28.40
C GLY A 37 -23.46 0.47 -27.58
N LEU A 38 -23.04 1.28 -26.58
CA LEU A 38 -21.98 0.90 -25.65
C LEU A 38 -22.33 -0.38 -24.85
N ALA A 39 -23.56 -0.48 -24.36
CA ALA A 39 -24.04 -1.68 -23.65
C ALA A 39 -24.05 -2.92 -24.56
N GLY A 40 -24.36 -2.74 -25.85
CA GLY A 40 -24.23 -3.80 -26.85
C GLY A 40 -22.78 -4.28 -26.99
N MET A 41 -21.83 -3.36 -27.12
CA MET A 41 -20.41 -3.69 -27.22
C MET A 41 -19.87 -4.41 -25.97
N ALA A 42 -20.24 -3.93 -24.78
CA ALA A 42 -19.84 -4.54 -23.52
C ALA A 42 -20.38 -5.97 -23.37
N SER A 43 -21.54 -6.29 -23.96
CA SER A 43 -22.14 -7.63 -23.91
C SER A 43 -21.43 -8.70 -24.72
N THR A 44 -20.63 -8.28 -25.71
CA THR A 44 -19.94 -9.18 -26.64
C THR A 44 -18.42 -9.12 -26.49
N SER A 45 -17.90 -8.23 -25.65
CA SER A 45 -16.46 -8.05 -25.49
C SER A 45 -15.91 -8.95 -24.39
N GLU A 46 -14.81 -9.64 -24.71
CA GLU A 46 -13.98 -10.35 -23.72
C GLU A 46 -12.71 -9.55 -23.36
N GLU A 47 -12.50 -8.42 -24.03
CA GLU A 47 -11.36 -7.54 -23.81
C GLU A 47 -11.80 -6.26 -23.07
N SER A 48 -10.83 -5.60 -22.43
CA SER A 48 -11.02 -4.27 -21.85
C SER A 48 -11.53 -3.27 -22.89
N LEU A 49 -12.39 -2.36 -22.46
CA LEU A 49 -12.92 -1.25 -23.26
C LEU A 49 -12.27 0.06 -22.84
N LEU A 50 -11.66 0.77 -23.80
CA LEU A 50 -11.19 2.15 -23.63
C LEU A 50 -12.20 3.08 -24.29
N ILE A 51 -13.05 3.70 -23.48
CA ILE A 51 -14.20 4.47 -23.91
C ILE A 51 -13.87 5.96 -23.84
N CYS A 52 -14.15 6.71 -24.90
CA CYS A 52 -13.98 8.17 -24.91
C CYS A 52 -15.14 8.89 -25.61
N SER A 53 -15.33 10.16 -25.25
CA SER A 53 -16.22 11.06 -26.00
C SER A 53 -15.53 11.56 -27.26
N ASP A 54 -16.34 11.89 -28.27
CA ASP A 54 -15.88 12.48 -29.53
C ASP A 54 -15.31 13.89 -29.38
N ASP A 55 -15.75 14.63 -28.36
CA ASP A 55 -15.27 15.97 -28.00
C ASP A 55 -14.01 15.97 -27.11
N LEU A 56 -13.38 14.82 -26.85
CA LEU A 56 -12.11 14.75 -26.11
C LEU A 56 -10.91 15.14 -26.99
N VAL A 57 -10.07 16.03 -26.47
CA VAL A 57 -8.74 16.32 -27.00
C VAL A 57 -7.73 16.07 -25.89
N ALA A 58 -6.91 15.03 -26.03
CA ALA A 58 -5.92 14.65 -25.03
C ALA A 58 -4.58 14.31 -25.66
N HIS A 59 -3.51 14.52 -24.91
CA HIS A 59 -2.18 14.02 -25.26
C HIS A 59 -2.22 12.47 -25.28
N THR A 60 -1.60 11.82 -26.26
CA THR A 60 -1.64 10.34 -26.41
C THR A 60 -1.17 9.62 -25.15
N ALA A 61 -0.15 10.14 -24.46
CA ALA A 61 0.31 9.60 -23.17
C ALA A 61 -0.78 9.59 -22.09
N VAL A 62 -1.73 10.53 -22.09
CA VAL A 62 -2.86 10.53 -21.13
C VAL A 62 -3.78 9.33 -21.36
N LEU A 63 -4.14 9.07 -22.62
CA LEU A 63 -4.95 7.91 -22.98
C LEU A 63 -4.21 6.60 -22.73
N ARG A 64 -2.90 6.56 -23.01
CA ARG A 64 -2.03 5.42 -22.66
C ARG A 64 -1.98 5.20 -21.15
N HIS A 65 -1.87 6.27 -20.37
CA HIS A 65 -1.88 6.19 -18.90
C HIS A 65 -3.20 5.66 -18.36
N LEU A 66 -4.32 6.07 -18.95
CA LEU A 66 -5.65 5.55 -18.64
C LEU A 66 -5.77 4.07 -19.01
N ALA A 67 -5.37 3.72 -20.24
CA ALA A 67 -5.46 2.36 -20.79
C ALA A 67 -4.67 1.33 -19.96
N THR A 68 -3.50 1.70 -19.46
CA THR A 68 -2.64 0.76 -18.72
C THR A 68 -2.59 1.06 -17.22
N ASN A 69 -3.59 1.75 -16.67
CA ASN A 69 -3.60 2.12 -15.26
C ASN A 69 -3.74 0.86 -14.36
N PRO A 70 -2.84 0.62 -13.39
CA PRO A 70 -2.88 -0.57 -12.54
C PRO A 70 -3.83 -0.47 -11.34
N ALA A 71 -4.53 0.65 -11.14
CA ALA A 71 -5.28 0.94 -9.91
C ALA A 71 -6.55 0.09 -9.72
N GLY A 72 -7.15 -0.41 -10.80
CA GLY A 72 -8.31 -1.30 -10.75
C GLY A 72 -9.02 -1.41 -12.08
N SER A 73 -10.02 -2.30 -12.14
CA SER A 73 -10.72 -2.72 -13.37
C SER A 73 -11.43 -1.57 -14.10
N THR A 74 -12.04 -0.64 -13.37
CA THR A 74 -12.66 0.57 -13.93
C THR A 74 -11.91 1.83 -13.51
N VAL A 75 -11.46 2.61 -14.50
CA VAL A 75 -10.70 3.85 -14.27
C VAL A 75 -11.26 4.98 -15.12
N ALA A 76 -11.62 6.10 -14.49
CA ALA A 76 -12.09 7.31 -15.14
C ALA A 76 -11.00 8.37 -15.22
N LEU A 77 -10.89 9.06 -16.35
CA LEU A 77 -10.01 10.20 -16.52
C LEU A 77 -10.65 11.43 -15.87
N VAL A 78 -9.90 12.11 -15.02
CA VAL A 78 -10.37 13.32 -14.32
C VAL A 78 -9.39 14.48 -14.46
N VAL A 79 -9.95 15.68 -14.54
CA VAL A 79 -9.23 16.95 -14.60
C VAL A 79 -9.62 17.83 -13.42
N GLU A 80 -8.73 18.75 -13.05
CA GLU A 80 -9.03 19.77 -12.05
C GLU A 80 -10.09 20.74 -12.58
N VAL A 81 -10.99 21.18 -11.70
CA VAL A 81 -12.08 22.09 -12.07
C VAL A 81 -11.54 23.52 -12.22
N ALA A 82 -11.15 23.90 -13.44
CA ALA A 82 -10.88 25.30 -13.79
C ALA A 82 -12.17 26.04 -14.26
N SER A 83 -12.18 27.37 -14.28
CA SER A 83 -13.29 28.14 -14.85
C SER A 83 -13.52 27.76 -16.32
N GLY A 84 -14.69 27.21 -16.64
CA GLY A 84 -15.04 26.73 -17.98
C GLY A 84 -14.75 25.25 -18.25
N SER A 85 -14.25 24.48 -17.27
CA SER A 85 -14.12 23.02 -17.37
C SER A 85 -15.50 22.37 -17.59
N ARG A 86 -15.60 21.54 -18.64
CA ARG A 86 -16.81 20.79 -19.02
C ARG A 86 -16.68 19.31 -18.61
N GLY A 87 -17.80 18.68 -18.31
CA GLY A 87 -17.89 17.30 -17.85
C GLY A 87 -18.71 17.18 -16.55
N GLU A 88 -19.16 15.96 -16.22
CA GLU A 88 -19.82 15.72 -14.93
C GLU A 88 -18.86 16.10 -13.79
N ARG A 89 -19.37 16.89 -12.84
CA ARG A 89 -18.60 17.28 -11.66
C ARG A 89 -18.58 16.11 -10.71
N VAL A 90 -17.38 15.61 -10.43
CA VAL A 90 -17.15 14.45 -9.59
C VAL A 90 -16.35 14.83 -8.36
N ARG A 91 -16.57 14.11 -7.27
CA ARG A 91 -15.68 14.16 -6.12
C ARG A 91 -14.68 13.03 -6.23
N GLU A 92 -13.43 13.41 -6.36
CA GLU A 92 -12.30 12.51 -6.29
C GLU A 92 -11.72 12.57 -4.87
N GLU A 93 -11.47 11.40 -4.29
CA GLU A 93 -10.76 11.27 -3.03
C GLU A 93 -9.88 10.02 -3.05
N ARG A 94 -8.57 10.23 -2.89
CA ARG A 94 -7.57 9.14 -2.79
C ARG A 94 -7.54 8.19 -3.99
N GLY A 95 -7.68 8.74 -5.19
CA GLY A 95 -7.62 7.98 -6.44
C GLY A 95 -8.93 7.28 -6.80
N ARG A 96 -10.04 7.65 -6.16
CA ARG A 96 -11.37 7.05 -6.36
C ARG A 96 -12.43 8.12 -6.51
N LEU A 97 -13.46 7.85 -7.30
CA LEU A 97 -14.67 8.66 -7.32
C LEU A 97 -15.57 8.27 -6.16
N VAL A 98 -15.94 9.25 -5.35
CA VAL A 98 -16.75 9.06 -4.14
C VAL A 98 -17.92 10.03 -4.12
N PRO A 99 -19.02 9.72 -3.44
CA PRO A 99 -20.13 10.67 -3.28
C PRO A 99 -19.73 11.88 -2.41
N GLY A 100 -20.20 13.07 -2.78
CA GLY A 100 -20.05 14.30 -1.99
C GLY A 100 -19.80 15.55 -2.85
N GLU A 101 -19.40 16.65 -2.21
CA GLU A 101 -19.08 17.92 -2.90
C GLU A 101 -17.97 17.73 -3.96
N PRO A 102 -18.23 18.11 -5.24
CA PRO A 102 -17.26 17.92 -6.32
C PRO A 102 -15.98 18.75 -6.16
N ASN A 103 -14.85 18.15 -6.52
CA ASN A 103 -13.54 18.79 -6.57
C ASN A 103 -12.76 18.51 -7.86
N ALA A 104 -13.34 17.73 -8.78
CA ALA A 104 -12.79 17.36 -10.07
C ALA A 104 -13.91 17.32 -11.13
N ALA A 105 -13.54 17.21 -12.40
CA ALA A 105 -14.47 16.99 -13.50
C ALA A 105 -14.07 15.73 -14.28
N PHE A 106 -15.07 14.95 -14.71
CA PHE A 106 -14.86 13.84 -15.61
C PHE A 106 -14.42 14.35 -16.98
N ALA A 107 -13.27 13.87 -17.45
CA ALA A 107 -12.64 14.36 -18.66
C ALA A 107 -13.17 13.70 -19.94
N GLY A 108 -14.21 12.86 -19.87
CA GLY A 108 -14.80 12.22 -21.06
C GLY A 108 -14.10 10.95 -21.53
N ALA A 109 -13.28 10.31 -20.69
CA ALA A 109 -12.71 9.00 -21.01
C ALA A 109 -12.68 8.08 -19.79
N LEU A 110 -12.95 6.79 -20.01
CA LEU A 110 -12.81 5.75 -19.01
C LEU A 110 -12.30 4.44 -19.63
N ARG A 111 -11.72 3.60 -18.79
CA ARG A 111 -11.37 2.21 -19.10
C ARG A 111 -12.21 1.30 -18.22
N VAL A 112 -12.73 0.21 -18.79
CA VAL A 112 -13.42 -0.88 -18.06
C VAL A 112 -12.82 -2.22 -18.48
N ASP A 113 -12.37 -3.01 -17.52
CA ASP A 113 -11.81 -4.35 -17.72
C ASP A 113 -12.89 -5.44 -17.73
N PRO A 114 -12.61 -6.63 -18.30
CA PRO A 114 -13.56 -7.73 -18.47
C PRO A 114 -14.41 -8.08 -17.24
N PRO A 115 -13.85 -8.13 -16.00
CA PRO A 115 -14.64 -8.49 -14.82
C PRO A 115 -15.81 -7.53 -14.51
N GLU A 116 -15.75 -6.27 -14.96
CA GLU A 116 -16.76 -5.25 -14.69
C GLU A 116 -17.57 -4.86 -15.94
N LEU A 117 -17.40 -5.56 -17.07
CA LEU A 117 -18.23 -5.36 -18.27
C LEU A 117 -19.72 -5.62 -18.02
N PRO A 118 -20.14 -6.65 -17.24
CA PRO A 118 -21.55 -6.84 -16.91
C PRO A 118 -22.15 -5.64 -16.16
N ASP A 119 -21.38 -5.03 -15.26
CA ASP A 119 -21.80 -3.85 -14.50
C ASP A 119 -21.86 -2.60 -15.38
N LEU A 120 -20.91 -2.46 -16.32
CA LEU A 120 -20.97 -1.43 -17.36
C LEU A 120 -22.24 -1.56 -18.20
N MET A 121 -22.63 -2.77 -18.60
CA MET A 121 -23.88 -2.99 -19.32
C MET A 121 -25.09 -2.57 -18.50
N ALA A 122 -25.13 -2.93 -17.21
CA ALA A 122 -26.21 -2.56 -16.30
C ALA A 122 -26.28 -1.03 -16.12
N ALA A 123 -25.14 -0.38 -15.90
CA ALA A 123 -25.05 1.07 -15.76
C ALA A 123 -25.49 1.82 -17.03
N ALA A 124 -25.04 1.35 -18.21
CA ALA A 124 -25.37 1.96 -19.50
C ALA A 124 -26.85 1.78 -19.88
N ARG A 125 -27.49 0.66 -19.49
CA ARG A 125 -28.93 0.41 -19.70
C ARG A 125 -29.84 1.08 -18.67
N GLY A 126 -29.31 1.38 -17.47
CA GLY A 126 -30.06 1.91 -16.33
C GLY A 126 -30.62 3.33 -16.48
N GLY A 127 -30.36 4.01 -17.61
CA GLY A 127 -31.04 5.26 -17.97
C GLY A 127 -30.70 6.48 -17.09
N VAL A 128 -29.60 6.43 -16.34
CA VAL A 128 -29.12 7.57 -15.54
C VAL A 128 -28.41 8.55 -16.46
N GLY A 129 -29.09 9.64 -16.84
CA GLY A 129 -28.50 10.75 -17.61
C GLY A 129 -28.43 10.53 -19.13
N VAL A 130 -27.97 11.55 -19.85
CA VAL A 130 -27.81 11.54 -21.31
C VAL A 130 -26.32 11.58 -21.66
N GLY A 131 -25.82 10.53 -22.30
CA GLY A 131 -24.45 10.46 -22.83
C GLY A 131 -23.38 10.00 -21.84
N LEU A 132 -22.12 10.01 -22.28
CA LEU A 132 -21.00 9.42 -21.55
C LEU A 132 -20.73 10.04 -20.18
N ASP A 133 -21.11 11.30 -20.00
CA ASP A 133 -20.78 12.06 -18.79
C ASP A 133 -21.44 11.51 -17.52
N SER A 134 -22.58 10.83 -17.60
CA SER A 134 -23.27 10.26 -16.43
C SER A 134 -22.79 8.87 -16.04
N LEU A 135 -21.93 8.26 -16.86
CA LEU A 135 -21.50 6.88 -16.69
C LEU A 135 -20.70 6.63 -15.40
N PRO A 136 -19.77 7.51 -14.95
CA PRO A 136 -19.05 7.28 -13.69
C PRO A 136 -19.99 7.17 -12.48
N GLU A 137 -21.01 8.03 -12.41
CA GLU A 137 -22.01 7.97 -11.35
C GLU A 137 -22.95 6.76 -11.50
N ALA A 138 -23.32 6.40 -12.73
CA ALA A 138 -24.14 5.21 -12.99
C ALA A 138 -23.44 3.90 -12.55
N LEU A 139 -22.14 3.76 -12.88
CA LEU A 139 -21.29 2.65 -12.45
C LEU A 139 -21.22 2.57 -10.91
N ARG A 140 -21.06 3.71 -10.26
CA ARG A 140 -21.02 3.77 -8.79
C ARG A 140 -22.34 3.31 -8.16
N ARG A 141 -23.49 3.59 -8.78
CA ARG A 141 -24.81 3.16 -8.28
C ARG A 141 -25.05 1.66 -8.39
N VAL A 142 -24.44 1.00 -9.37
CA VAL A 142 -24.48 -0.47 -9.50
C VAL A 142 -23.42 -1.17 -8.64
N GLY A 143 -22.63 -0.40 -7.87
CA GLY A 143 -21.66 -0.93 -6.90
C GLY A 143 -20.22 -0.98 -7.40
N VAL A 144 -19.93 -0.50 -8.62
CA VAL A 144 -18.57 -0.47 -9.17
C VAL A 144 -17.74 0.61 -8.47
N THR A 145 -16.54 0.25 -8.04
CA THR A 145 -15.56 1.25 -7.59
C THR A 145 -14.84 1.86 -8.78
N VAL A 146 -15.17 3.12 -9.09
CA VAL A 146 -14.49 3.85 -10.18
C VAL A 146 -13.21 4.50 -9.64
N PHE A 147 -12.06 4.03 -10.10
CA PHE A 147 -10.77 4.67 -9.83
C PHE A 147 -10.59 5.92 -10.71
N SER A 148 -9.74 6.86 -10.28
CA SER A 148 -9.50 8.10 -10.99
C SER A 148 -8.07 8.21 -11.49
N GLN A 149 -7.88 8.46 -12.78
CA GLN A 149 -6.61 8.89 -13.37
C GLN A 149 -6.62 10.42 -13.48
N ARG A 150 -5.87 11.12 -12.62
CA ARG A 150 -5.69 12.57 -12.77
C ARG A 150 -4.78 12.89 -13.94
N VAL A 151 -5.17 13.88 -14.72
CA VAL A 151 -4.29 14.51 -15.71
C VAL A 151 -3.36 15.47 -14.98
N ARG A 152 -2.06 15.20 -15.04
CA ARG A 152 -0.99 15.99 -14.41
C ARG A 152 0.01 16.38 -15.48
N GLN A 153 0.44 17.64 -15.52
CA GLN A 153 1.46 18.20 -16.45
C GLN A 153 1.23 17.98 -17.96
N LEU A 154 0.30 17.10 -18.35
CA LEU A 154 -0.18 16.83 -19.69
C LEU A 154 -1.54 17.52 -19.89
N VAL A 155 -2.03 17.49 -21.13
CA VAL A 155 -3.29 18.13 -21.52
C VAL A 155 -4.36 17.08 -21.78
N ALA A 156 -5.54 17.31 -21.21
CA ALA A 156 -6.80 16.72 -21.64
C ALA A 156 -7.91 17.76 -21.45
N ALA A 157 -8.70 17.99 -22.49
CA ALA A 157 -9.77 18.97 -22.49
C ALA A 157 -10.95 18.50 -23.34
N ARG A 158 -12.14 19.03 -23.03
CA ARG A 158 -13.36 18.81 -23.79
C ARG A 158 -13.57 19.99 -24.75
N ALA A 159 -13.52 19.73 -26.06
CA ALA A 159 -13.62 20.74 -27.11
C ALA A 159 -14.72 20.38 -28.13
N ARG A 160 -15.81 21.17 -28.15
CA ARG A 160 -16.96 20.96 -29.05
C ARG A 160 -16.94 21.83 -30.31
N ASP A 161 -15.97 22.74 -30.43
CA ASP A 161 -15.80 23.60 -31.59
C ASP A 161 -14.34 23.57 -32.07
N GLY A 162 -14.12 24.00 -33.31
CA GLY A 162 -12.80 23.97 -33.95
C GLY A 162 -11.77 24.86 -33.26
N VAL A 163 -12.20 25.96 -32.62
CA VAL A 163 -11.30 26.92 -31.96
C VAL A 163 -10.73 26.34 -30.68
N ALA A 164 -11.60 25.80 -29.81
CA ALA A 164 -11.20 25.13 -28.59
C ALA A 164 -10.32 23.90 -28.88
N ARG A 165 -10.61 23.18 -29.97
CA ARG A 165 -9.81 22.03 -30.41
C ARG A 165 -8.42 22.46 -30.86
N ALA A 166 -8.31 23.49 -31.70
CA ALA A 166 -7.03 24.02 -32.16
C ALA A 166 -6.19 24.55 -30.99
N ALA A 167 -6.82 25.25 -30.03
CA ALA A 167 -6.14 25.74 -28.83
C ALA A 167 -5.57 24.58 -27.99
N ALA A 168 -6.37 23.54 -27.72
CA ALA A 168 -5.90 22.37 -26.98
C ALA A 168 -4.78 21.62 -27.71
N GLN A 169 -4.85 21.52 -29.05
CA GLN A 169 -3.80 20.90 -29.87
C GLN A 169 -2.50 21.71 -29.86
N ALA A 170 -2.58 23.05 -29.88
CA ALA A 170 -1.40 23.90 -29.74
C ALA A 170 -0.70 23.68 -28.40
N THR A 171 -1.45 23.62 -27.29
CA THR A 171 -0.87 23.31 -25.97
C THR A 171 -0.23 21.92 -25.91
N ILE A 172 -0.82 20.93 -26.61
CA ILE A 172 -0.23 19.59 -26.70
C ILE A 172 1.12 19.63 -27.45
N ALA A 173 1.22 20.42 -28.52
CA ALA A 173 2.43 20.50 -29.35
C ALA A 173 3.63 21.15 -28.65
N GLU A 174 3.38 22.01 -27.65
CA GLU A 174 4.43 22.65 -26.84
C GLU A 174 5.08 21.70 -25.81
N ILE A 175 4.47 20.55 -25.53
CA ILE A 175 4.93 19.63 -24.50
C ILE A 175 5.98 18.67 -25.04
N HIS A 176 7.15 18.63 -24.39
CA HIS A 176 8.14 17.58 -24.61
C HIS A 176 7.73 16.28 -23.86
N PRO A 177 7.27 15.23 -24.56
CA PRO A 177 6.59 14.10 -23.93
C PRO A 177 7.53 13.29 -23.03
N GLU A 178 8.77 13.02 -23.45
CA GLU A 178 9.71 12.19 -22.69
C GLU A 178 10.06 12.80 -21.33
N GLU A 179 10.35 14.10 -21.28
CA GLU A 179 10.70 14.78 -20.02
C GLU A 179 9.51 14.84 -19.06
N VAL A 180 8.30 15.10 -19.59
CA VAL A 180 7.08 15.11 -18.78
C VAL A 180 6.76 13.71 -18.27
N GLU A 181 6.85 12.68 -19.11
CA GLU A 181 6.60 11.28 -18.70
C GLU A 181 7.62 10.82 -17.64
N LEU A 182 8.90 11.20 -17.75
CA LEU A 182 9.90 10.93 -16.71
C LEU A 182 9.59 11.64 -15.38
N ARG A 183 9.13 12.90 -15.44
CA ARG A 183 8.67 13.63 -14.22
C ARG A 183 7.42 13.00 -13.63
N LEU A 184 6.48 12.55 -14.45
CA LEU A 184 5.25 11.88 -14.01
C LEU A 184 5.51 10.49 -13.44
N ALA A 185 6.60 9.84 -13.84
CA ALA A 185 7.05 8.59 -13.26
C ALA A 185 7.53 8.74 -11.80
N VAL A 186 7.88 9.95 -11.36
CA VAL A 186 8.15 10.23 -9.95
C VAL A 186 6.84 10.22 -9.17
N ARG A 187 6.85 9.53 -8.03
CA ARG A 187 5.69 9.44 -7.14
C ARG A 187 5.34 10.85 -6.62
N GLU A 188 4.06 11.18 -6.64
CA GLU A 188 3.55 12.54 -6.40
C GLU A 188 3.82 13.08 -4.99
N ARG A 189 3.86 12.20 -3.99
CA ARG A 189 3.97 12.58 -2.57
C ARG A 189 5.14 11.86 -1.92
N ASP A 190 6.33 12.29 -2.30
CA ASP A 190 7.57 11.79 -1.72
C ASP A 190 7.89 12.48 -0.40
N ASP A 191 8.61 11.76 0.45
CA ASP A 191 9.15 12.34 1.67
C ASP A 191 10.32 13.29 1.36
N LEU A 192 10.76 14.03 2.39
CA LEU A 192 11.79 15.06 2.23
C LEU A 192 13.10 14.48 1.69
N VAL A 193 13.52 13.32 2.22
CA VAL A 193 14.76 12.67 1.82
C VAL A 193 14.64 12.18 0.38
N ALA A 194 13.55 11.49 0.05
CA ALA A 194 13.30 11.04 -1.30
C ALA A 194 13.26 12.24 -2.29
N THR A 195 12.54 13.31 -1.96
CA THR A 195 12.34 14.46 -2.85
C THR A 195 13.65 15.14 -3.21
N TYR A 196 14.47 15.49 -2.20
CA TYR A 196 15.67 16.29 -2.44
C TYR A 196 16.91 15.46 -2.75
N LEU A 197 17.06 14.29 -2.12
CA LEU A 197 18.27 13.47 -2.31
C LEU A 197 18.15 12.46 -3.45
N VAL A 198 16.95 12.10 -3.90
CA VAL A 198 16.77 11.03 -4.91
C VAL A 198 15.97 11.51 -6.13
N SER A 199 14.75 11.99 -5.93
CA SER A 199 13.79 12.35 -6.98
C SER A 199 14.23 13.55 -7.82
N SER A 200 15.18 14.35 -7.32
CA SER A 200 15.80 15.47 -8.04
C SER A 200 16.66 15.04 -9.24
N TRP A 201 17.18 13.81 -9.26
CA TRP A 201 18.07 13.33 -10.33
C TRP A 201 17.79 11.90 -10.81
N SER A 202 17.09 11.07 -10.02
CA SER A 202 16.71 9.71 -10.40
C SER A 202 15.92 9.57 -11.71
N PRO A 203 15.11 10.55 -12.18
CA PRO A 203 14.49 10.44 -13.50
C PRO A 203 15.49 10.28 -14.65
N ARG A 204 16.69 10.87 -14.51
CA ARG A 204 17.76 10.69 -15.51
C ARG A 204 18.28 9.25 -15.52
N LEU A 205 18.42 8.66 -14.34
CA LEU A 205 18.82 7.26 -14.17
C LEU A 205 17.72 6.32 -14.70
N THR A 206 16.45 6.63 -14.46
CA THR A 206 15.29 5.92 -15.02
C THR A 206 15.30 5.97 -16.55
N GLY A 207 15.51 7.15 -17.15
CA GLY A 207 15.61 7.28 -18.61
C GLY A 207 16.81 6.54 -19.20
N TRP A 208 17.94 6.48 -18.49
CA TRP A 208 19.08 5.65 -18.88
C TRP A 208 18.76 4.15 -18.81
N ALA A 209 18.18 3.69 -17.69
CA ALA A 209 17.82 2.28 -17.50
C ALA A 209 16.79 1.80 -18.56
N ALA A 210 15.82 2.66 -18.88
CA ALA A 210 14.85 2.40 -19.94
C ALA A 210 15.51 2.27 -21.32
N ARG A 211 16.48 3.14 -21.65
CA ARG A 211 17.23 3.08 -22.93
C ARG A 211 18.09 1.83 -23.07
N VAL A 212 18.67 1.35 -21.96
CA VAL A 212 19.47 0.11 -21.94
C VAL A 212 18.58 -1.14 -21.89
N GLY A 213 17.26 -0.98 -21.70
CA GLY A 213 16.29 -2.07 -21.73
C GLY A 213 16.23 -2.88 -20.42
N VAL A 214 16.75 -2.34 -19.31
CA VAL A 214 16.69 -2.99 -18.00
C VAL A 214 15.23 -3.11 -17.53
N GLY A 215 14.85 -4.25 -16.95
CA GLY A 215 13.51 -4.47 -16.39
C GLY A 215 13.36 -3.93 -14.96
N PRO A 216 12.17 -3.49 -14.53
CA PRO A 216 11.92 -3.04 -13.15
C PRO A 216 12.36 -4.05 -12.08
N ASN A 217 11.96 -5.32 -12.23
CA ASN A 217 12.31 -6.38 -11.27
C ASN A 217 13.82 -6.62 -11.16
N THR A 218 14.59 -6.36 -12.23
CA THR A 218 16.06 -6.45 -12.21
C THR A 218 16.65 -5.32 -11.37
N VAL A 219 16.09 -4.11 -11.47
CA VAL A 219 16.49 -2.97 -10.63
C VAL A 219 16.13 -3.23 -9.17
N THR A 220 14.96 -3.81 -8.87
CA THR A 220 14.56 -4.24 -7.52
C THR A 220 15.57 -5.25 -6.96
N ALA A 221 15.96 -6.28 -7.74
CA ALA A 221 16.95 -7.26 -7.31
C ALA A 221 18.31 -6.64 -7.02
N ALA A 222 18.75 -5.69 -7.85
CA ALA A 222 20.00 -4.94 -7.62
C ALA A 222 19.90 -4.08 -6.33
N SER A 223 18.76 -3.44 -6.07
CA SER A 223 18.51 -2.71 -4.82
C SER A 223 18.67 -3.63 -3.60
N VAL A 224 18.02 -4.80 -3.62
CA VAL A 224 18.11 -5.78 -2.52
C VAL A 224 19.56 -6.24 -2.31
N ALA A 225 20.29 -6.53 -3.40
CA ALA A 225 21.69 -6.95 -3.29
C ALA A 225 22.58 -5.87 -2.65
N LEU A 226 22.41 -4.60 -3.00
CA LEU A 226 23.13 -3.49 -2.37
C LEU A 226 22.81 -3.37 -0.88
N VAL A 227 21.55 -3.55 -0.49
CA VAL A 227 21.14 -3.48 0.91
C VAL A 227 21.65 -4.67 1.73
N VAL A 228 21.67 -5.88 1.16
CA VAL A 228 22.30 -7.05 1.78
C VAL A 228 23.80 -6.79 1.98
N ALA A 229 24.48 -6.27 0.96
CA ALA A 229 25.90 -5.90 1.08
C ALA A 229 26.12 -4.82 2.17
N ALA A 230 25.24 -3.83 2.26
CA ALA A 230 25.27 -2.83 3.33
C ALA A 230 25.13 -3.46 4.72
N ALA A 231 24.20 -4.40 4.90
CA ALA A 231 24.00 -5.11 6.16
C ALA A 231 25.21 -5.96 6.55
N LEU A 232 25.86 -6.63 5.59
CA LEU A 232 27.10 -7.38 5.82
C LEU A 232 28.25 -6.46 6.25
N LEU A 233 28.34 -5.26 5.67
CA LEU A 233 29.33 -4.25 6.09
C LEU A 233 29.04 -3.68 7.48
N PHE A 234 27.76 -3.47 7.82
CA PHE A 234 27.36 -3.07 9.17
C PHE A 234 27.68 -4.16 10.20
N TRP A 235 27.53 -5.43 9.83
CA TRP A 235 27.93 -6.56 10.66
C TRP A 235 29.45 -6.62 10.85
N ALA A 236 30.23 -6.50 9.77
CA ALA A 236 31.69 -6.53 9.84
C ALA A 236 32.25 -5.44 10.77
N GLY A 237 31.60 -4.28 10.82
CA GLY A 237 31.95 -3.19 11.71
C GLY A 237 33.25 -2.47 11.33
N GLY A 238 33.63 -1.48 12.15
CA GLY A 238 34.74 -0.57 11.85
C GLY A 238 34.36 0.56 10.90
N ARG A 239 34.93 1.75 11.12
CA ARG A 239 34.48 2.99 10.47
C ARG A 239 34.44 2.94 8.93
N PRO A 240 35.43 2.37 8.21
CA PRO A 240 35.36 2.27 6.75
C PRO A 240 34.20 1.41 6.26
N ALA A 241 33.94 0.27 6.92
CA ALA A 241 32.84 -0.61 6.56
C ALA A 241 31.49 0.06 6.85
N LEU A 242 31.35 0.78 7.98
CA LEU A 242 30.14 1.52 8.30
C LEU A 242 29.84 2.64 7.29
N VAL A 243 30.85 3.38 6.85
CA VAL A 243 30.70 4.43 5.82
C VAL A 243 30.32 3.83 4.47
N LEU A 244 31.00 2.75 4.05
CA LEU A 244 30.67 2.07 2.80
C LEU A 244 29.28 1.45 2.86
N GLY A 245 28.90 0.85 4.00
CA GLY A 245 27.57 0.30 4.25
C GLY A 245 26.49 1.38 4.15
N ALA A 246 26.72 2.55 4.74
CA ALA A 246 25.82 3.70 4.62
C ALA A 246 25.66 4.19 3.17
N LEU A 247 26.75 4.20 2.39
CA LEU A 247 26.72 4.54 0.97
C LEU A 247 25.93 3.50 0.16
N LEU A 248 26.19 2.21 0.38
CA LEU A 248 25.46 1.13 -0.32
C LEU A 248 23.98 1.13 0.06
N LEU A 249 23.65 1.43 1.32
CA LEU A 249 22.27 1.58 1.78
C LEU A 249 21.55 2.71 1.04
N TYR A 250 22.21 3.87 0.91
CA TYR A 250 21.69 4.99 0.13
C TYR A 250 21.50 4.63 -1.34
N LEU A 251 22.47 3.97 -1.99
CA LEU A 251 22.36 3.54 -3.38
C LEU A 251 21.25 2.49 -3.58
N GLY A 252 21.10 1.56 -2.64
CA GLY A 252 19.99 0.61 -2.62
C GLY A 252 18.65 1.32 -2.54
N PHE A 253 18.52 2.33 -1.67
CA PHE A 253 17.34 3.18 -1.60
C PHE A 253 17.09 3.95 -2.90
N VAL A 254 18.12 4.46 -3.58
CA VAL A 254 17.95 5.10 -4.91
C VAL A 254 17.36 4.12 -5.92
N LEU A 255 17.91 2.91 -6.02
CA LEU A 255 17.44 1.90 -6.99
C LEU A 255 16.00 1.46 -6.73
N ASP A 256 15.59 1.40 -5.46
CA ASP A 256 14.21 1.15 -5.01
C ASP A 256 13.22 2.28 -5.38
N ARG A 257 13.72 3.46 -5.71
CA ARG A 257 12.88 4.53 -6.28
C ARG A 257 12.83 4.40 -7.79
N VAL A 258 13.95 4.00 -8.40
CA VAL A 258 14.13 3.87 -9.85
C VAL A 258 13.33 2.70 -10.41
N ASP A 259 13.20 1.56 -9.73
CA ASP A 259 12.38 0.45 -10.23
C ASP A 259 10.90 0.83 -10.39
N GLY A 260 10.30 1.52 -9.41
CA GLY A 260 8.94 2.02 -9.47
C GLY A 260 8.77 3.16 -10.48
N GLN A 261 9.77 4.04 -10.62
CA GLN A 261 9.80 5.03 -11.69
C GLN A 261 9.87 4.36 -13.06
N LEU A 262 10.71 3.34 -13.23
CA LEU A 262 10.90 2.61 -14.47
C LEU A 262 9.64 1.83 -14.85
N ALA A 263 8.96 1.20 -13.90
CA ALA A 263 7.66 0.56 -14.11
C ALA A 263 6.61 1.58 -14.58
N ARG A 264 6.55 2.76 -13.96
CA ARG A 264 5.60 3.83 -14.35
C ARG A 264 5.92 4.46 -15.70
N TYR A 265 7.20 4.63 -16.02
CA TYR A 265 7.66 5.18 -17.29
C TYR A 265 7.47 4.21 -18.46
N THR A 266 7.91 2.96 -18.29
CA THR A 266 7.81 1.92 -19.34
C THR A 266 6.43 1.27 -19.42
N ARG A 267 5.53 1.60 -18.49
CA ARG A 267 4.19 1.01 -18.34
C ARG A 267 4.21 -0.51 -18.16
N ARG A 268 5.33 -1.07 -17.70
CA ARG A 268 5.51 -2.50 -17.40
C ARG A 268 5.08 -2.78 -15.96
N PHE A 269 3.78 -2.88 -15.74
CA PHE A 269 3.21 -3.27 -14.45
C PHE A 269 2.95 -4.77 -14.41
N SER A 270 3.11 -5.37 -13.24
CA SER A 270 2.61 -6.73 -12.98
C SER A 270 2.16 -6.85 -11.52
N PRO A 271 1.11 -7.65 -11.23
CA PRO A 271 0.70 -7.93 -9.86
C PRO A 271 1.86 -8.46 -9.00
N PHE A 272 2.67 -9.35 -9.59
CA PHE A 272 3.90 -9.87 -8.99
C PHE A 272 4.92 -8.78 -8.70
N GLY A 273 5.25 -7.91 -9.67
CA GLY A 273 6.22 -6.84 -9.45
C GLY A 273 5.80 -5.89 -8.33
N GLY A 274 4.52 -5.50 -8.29
CA GLY A 274 4.01 -4.67 -7.20
C GLY A 274 3.91 -5.40 -5.85
N TRP A 275 3.90 -6.74 -5.81
CA TRP A 275 3.98 -7.50 -4.55
C TRP A 275 5.44 -7.65 -4.11
N LEU A 276 6.32 -7.95 -5.07
CA LEU A 276 7.75 -8.11 -4.86
C LEU A 276 8.37 -6.82 -4.31
N ASP A 277 7.98 -5.66 -4.84
CA ASP A 277 8.35 -4.33 -4.32
C ASP A 277 8.04 -4.20 -2.82
N THR A 278 6.78 -4.45 -2.45
CA THR A 278 6.32 -4.36 -1.06
C THR A 278 7.02 -5.35 -0.13
N MET A 279 7.23 -6.60 -0.56
CA MET A 279 7.93 -7.60 0.26
C MET A 279 9.43 -7.33 0.35
N SER A 280 10.06 -6.89 -0.74
CA SER A 280 11.49 -6.56 -0.75
C SER A 280 11.79 -5.43 0.22
N ASP A 281 10.91 -4.44 0.34
CA ASP A 281 11.00 -3.40 1.38
C ASP A 281 11.08 -3.96 2.80
N ARG A 282 10.22 -4.93 3.12
CA ARG A 282 10.19 -5.58 4.44
C ARG A 282 11.45 -6.42 4.68
N VAL A 283 11.90 -7.16 3.68
CA VAL A 283 13.14 -7.95 3.76
C VAL A 283 14.35 -7.03 3.97
N LYS A 284 14.46 -5.94 3.20
CA LYS A 284 15.54 -4.95 3.32
C LYS A 284 15.62 -4.36 4.73
N GLU A 285 14.48 -3.95 5.29
CA GLU A 285 14.43 -3.43 6.67
C GLU A 285 14.94 -4.46 7.68
N ALA A 286 14.43 -5.70 7.60
CA ALA A 286 14.82 -6.76 8.52
C ALA A 286 16.32 -7.09 8.41
N VAL A 287 16.84 -7.20 7.19
CA VAL A 287 18.26 -7.50 6.94
C VAL A 287 19.18 -6.40 7.47
N VAL A 288 18.82 -5.12 7.28
CA VAL A 288 19.65 -4.01 7.78
C VAL A 288 19.67 -3.94 9.30
N TYR A 289 18.52 -4.13 9.96
CA TYR A 289 18.48 -4.16 11.42
C TYR A 289 19.27 -5.35 11.98
N ALA A 290 19.21 -6.52 11.33
CA ALA A 290 20.01 -7.68 11.71
C ALA A 290 21.53 -7.42 11.53
N GLY A 291 21.94 -6.82 10.42
CA GLY A 291 23.34 -6.46 10.17
C GLY A 291 23.89 -5.49 11.21
N LEU A 292 23.11 -4.44 11.55
CA LEU A 292 23.46 -3.51 12.62
C LEU A 292 23.52 -4.22 13.98
N ALA A 293 22.55 -5.08 14.30
CA ALA A 293 22.52 -5.81 15.57
C ALA A 293 23.71 -6.74 15.75
N ALA A 294 24.10 -7.43 14.68
CA ALA A 294 25.21 -8.37 14.69
C ALA A 294 26.58 -7.67 14.83
N GLY A 295 26.70 -6.44 14.33
CA GLY A 295 27.93 -5.63 14.45
C GLY A 295 27.97 -4.71 15.67
N ALA A 296 26.84 -4.49 16.35
CA ALA A 296 26.76 -3.63 17.52
C ALA A 296 27.40 -4.27 18.76
N HIS A 297 28.05 -3.44 19.59
CA HIS A 297 28.47 -3.84 20.93
C HIS A 297 27.27 -3.80 21.89
N GLY A 298 27.17 -4.77 22.81
CA GLY A 298 26.10 -4.79 23.82
C GLY A 298 24.73 -5.25 23.29
N ASP A 299 23.69 -4.45 23.54
CA ASP A 299 22.27 -4.83 23.39
C ASP A 299 21.73 -4.76 21.93
N GLY A 300 22.59 -4.89 20.92
CA GLY A 300 22.23 -4.72 19.50
C GLY A 300 21.01 -5.53 19.05
N TRP A 301 20.98 -6.81 19.41
CA TRP A 301 19.84 -7.68 19.08
C TRP A 301 18.55 -7.31 19.81
N ALA A 302 18.62 -6.85 21.06
CA ALA A 302 17.44 -6.40 21.80
C ALA A 302 16.85 -5.14 21.18
N LEU A 303 17.71 -4.20 20.75
CA LEU A 303 17.28 -3.00 20.03
C LEU A 303 16.65 -3.34 18.68
N ALA A 304 17.27 -4.23 17.89
CA ALA A 304 16.71 -4.63 16.60
C ALA A 304 15.37 -5.36 16.73
N VAL A 305 15.21 -6.22 17.75
CA VAL A 305 13.93 -6.83 18.11
C VAL A 305 12.88 -5.75 18.41
N GLY A 306 13.23 -4.73 19.21
CA GLY A 306 12.35 -3.61 19.50
C GLY A 306 11.96 -2.80 18.27
N VAL A 307 12.92 -2.50 17.38
CA VAL A 307 12.68 -1.77 16.12
C VAL A 307 11.73 -2.57 15.22
N LEU A 308 12.01 -3.86 15.00
CA LEU A 308 11.22 -4.70 14.10
C LEU A 308 9.79 -4.89 14.61
N LEU A 309 9.63 -5.14 15.92
CA LEU A 309 8.30 -5.23 16.55
C LEU A 309 7.51 -3.94 16.30
N LEU A 310 8.12 -2.78 16.55
CA LEU A 310 7.46 -1.50 16.40
C LEU A 310 7.11 -1.19 14.94
N VAL A 311 8.00 -1.49 14.00
CA VAL A 311 7.74 -1.37 12.55
C VAL A 311 6.57 -2.26 12.13
N ALA A 312 6.54 -3.51 12.59
CA ALA A 312 5.48 -4.47 12.25
C ALA A 312 4.10 -4.01 12.78
N VAL A 313 4.02 -3.58 14.04
CA VAL A 313 2.78 -3.07 14.65
C VAL A 313 2.30 -1.79 13.98
N ARG A 314 3.25 -0.90 13.66
CA ARG A 314 2.93 0.35 12.98
C ARG A 314 2.38 0.10 11.58
N GLN A 315 2.98 -0.80 10.81
CA GLN A 315 2.49 -1.13 9.47
C GLN A 315 1.01 -1.55 9.51
N GLN A 316 0.64 -2.38 10.48
CA GLN A 316 -0.75 -2.80 10.68
C GLN A 316 -1.65 -1.59 10.98
N THR A 317 -1.20 -0.71 11.87
CA THR A 317 -1.91 0.54 12.18
C THR A 317 -2.07 1.44 10.94
N ASP A 318 -1.05 1.52 10.08
CA ASP A 318 -1.06 2.28 8.82
C ASP A 318 -2.09 1.71 7.83
N THR A 319 -2.03 0.41 7.54
CA THR A 319 -2.94 -0.24 6.58
C THR A 319 -4.40 -0.20 7.04
N TRP A 320 -4.70 -0.53 8.31
CA TRP A 320 -6.08 -0.55 8.80
C TRP A 320 -6.71 0.83 8.95
N TYR A 321 -5.91 1.86 9.27
CA TYR A 321 -6.40 3.24 9.21
C TYR A 321 -6.75 3.65 7.77
N LEU A 322 -5.95 3.19 6.79
CA LEU A 322 -6.20 3.46 5.39
C LEU A 322 -7.52 2.83 4.90
N ALA A 323 -7.77 1.57 5.29
CA ALA A 323 -9.02 0.86 5.04
C ALA A 323 -10.23 1.57 5.68
N LEU A 324 -10.10 2.02 6.93
CA LEU A 324 -11.15 2.81 7.61
C LEU A 324 -11.48 4.09 6.84
N HIS A 325 -10.45 4.78 6.35
CA HIS A 325 -10.64 6.04 5.64
C HIS A 325 -11.22 5.84 4.24
N ASP A 326 -10.90 4.71 3.58
CA ASP A 326 -11.57 4.29 2.34
C ASP A 326 -13.07 4.10 2.56
N GLU A 327 -13.42 3.37 3.63
CA GLU A 327 -14.81 3.12 4.00
C GLU A 327 -15.56 4.42 4.34
N ALA A 328 -14.91 5.32 5.08
CA ALA A 328 -15.47 6.63 5.40
C ALA A 328 -15.71 7.50 4.16
N ALA A 329 -14.80 7.44 3.17
CA ALA A 329 -14.95 8.15 1.91
C ALA A 329 -16.11 7.58 1.07
N ALA A 330 -16.29 6.26 1.07
CA ALA A 330 -17.37 5.60 0.33
C ALA A 330 -18.79 5.97 0.84
N ARG A 331 -18.95 6.25 2.15
CA ARG A 331 -20.26 6.49 2.79
C ARG A 331 -20.79 7.92 2.70
N ALA A 332 -20.12 8.83 1.99
CA ALA A 332 -20.50 10.24 1.85
C ALA A 332 -20.64 11.01 3.19
N THR A 333 -20.17 10.50 4.33
CA THR A 333 -20.33 11.15 5.64
C THR A 333 -19.31 12.29 5.80
N PRO A 334 -19.66 13.57 5.56
CA PRO A 334 -18.69 14.65 5.53
C PRO A 334 -18.65 15.26 6.93
N ARG A 335 -18.09 14.55 7.89
CA ARG A 335 -17.65 15.17 9.16
C ARG A 335 -16.14 15.24 9.17
N THR A 336 -15.57 15.97 8.22
CA THR A 336 -14.19 16.46 8.37
C THR A 336 -14.18 17.44 9.53
N GLY A 337 -13.84 16.96 10.72
CA GLY A 337 -13.66 17.79 11.91
C GLY A 337 -12.59 18.87 11.69
N ARG A 338 -12.43 19.78 12.66
CA ARG A 338 -11.43 20.87 12.61
C ARG A 338 -10.02 20.37 12.26
N LEU A 339 -9.63 19.21 12.80
CA LEU A 339 -8.36 18.53 12.50
C LEU A 339 -8.23 18.07 11.04
N GLY A 340 -9.33 17.61 10.43
CA GLY A 340 -9.36 17.22 9.01
C GLY A 340 -9.13 18.42 8.10
N ARG A 341 -9.81 19.54 8.36
CA ARG A 341 -9.66 20.79 7.58
C ARG A 341 -8.25 21.38 7.68
N LEU A 342 -7.68 21.40 8.89
CA LEU A 342 -6.28 21.84 9.11
C LEU A 342 -5.30 20.92 8.36
N SER A 343 -5.52 19.60 8.44
CA SER A 343 -4.70 18.63 7.73
C SER A 343 -4.77 18.80 6.22
N HIS A 344 -5.94 19.15 5.68
CA HIS A 344 -6.13 19.40 4.25
C HIS A 344 -5.39 20.67 3.82
N ARG A 345 -5.51 21.76 4.59
CA ARG A 345 -4.78 23.02 4.34
C ARG A 345 -3.26 22.84 4.33
N VAL A 346 -2.73 22.07 5.28
CA VAL A 346 -1.28 21.76 5.31
C VAL A 346 -0.87 20.87 4.15
N GLN A 347 -1.74 19.96 3.67
CA GLN A 347 -1.43 19.09 2.54
C GLN A 347 -1.52 19.79 1.18
N SER A 348 -2.34 20.83 1.05
CA SER A 348 -2.41 21.62 -0.18
C SER A 348 -1.19 22.52 -0.38
N ASP A 349 -0.50 22.88 0.70
CA ASP A 349 0.69 23.74 0.65
C ASP A 349 1.99 22.90 0.69
N GLN A 350 2.27 22.22 -0.42
CA GLN A 350 3.37 21.25 -0.58
C GLN A 350 4.78 21.86 -0.47
N GLY A 351 4.91 23.19 -0.45
CA GLY A 351 6.17 23.90 -0.24
C GLY A 351 6.40 24.34 1.20
N SER A 352 5.39 24.26 2.07
CA SER A 352 5.47 24.83 3.42
C SER A 352 6.38 24.01 4.36
N PRO A 353 7.08 24.66 5.30
CA PRO A 353 7.78 23.96 6.38
C PRO A 353 6.83 23.07 7.21
N ALA A 354 5.56 23.47 7.35
CA ALA A 354 4.54 22.70 8.04
C ALA A 354 4.20 21.39 7.32
N TYR A 355 4.15 21.40 5.97
CA TYR A 355 3.99 20.19 5.17
C TYR A 355 5.15 19.22 5.40
N TRP A 356 6.38 19.72 5.29
CA TRP A 356 7.57 18.89 5.48
C TRP A 356 7.72 18.38 6.91
N LEU A 357 7.46 19.22 7.91
CA LEU A 357 7.45 18.79 9.31
C LEU A 357 6.45 17.65 9.53
N LYS A 358 5.24 17.79 8.98
CA LYS A 358 4.22 16.74 9.07
C LYS A 358 4.65 15.46 8.37
N GLN A 359 5.24 15.54 7.17
CA GLN A 359 5.73 14.36 6.44
C GLN A 359 6.89 13.68 7.19
N THR A 360 7.85 14.45 7.68
CA THR A 360 9.00 13.94 8.43
C THR A 360 8.60 13.36 9.79
N ALA A 361 7.60 13.93 10.45
CA ALA A 361 7.05 13.38 11.70
C ALA A 361 6.41 11.99 11.51
N LEU A 362 6.00 11.63 10.29
CA LEU A 362 5.59 10.27 9.95
C LEU A 362 6.77 9.30 9.84
N PHE A 363 8.01 9.78 9.91
CA PHE A 363 9.23 8.97 9.80
C PHE A 363 9.17 7.93 8.65
N PRO A 364 8.96 8.39 7.41
CA PRO A 364 8.81 7.54 6.23
C PRO A 364 10.10 6.78 5.90
N MET A 365 10.03 5.85 4.94
CA MET A 365 11.18 5.03 4.52
C MET A 365 12.45 5.84 4.26
N GLY A 366 12.38 6.92 3.46
CA GLY A 366 13.56 7.74 3.18
C GLY A 366 14.22 8.33 4.43
N ALA A 367 13.41 8.84 5.36
CA ALA A 367 13.90 9.37 6.64
C ALA A 367 14.57 8.30 7.51
N ARG A 368 14.02 7.08 7.52
CA ARG A 368 14.61 5.94 8.24
C ARG A 368 15.97 5.58 7.70
N TRP A 369 16.06 5.38 6.38
CA TRP A 369 17.32 5.03 5.72
C TRP A 369 18.38 6.11 5.92
N ALA A 370 18.00 7.38 5.86
CA ALA A 370 18.90 8.50 6.12
C ALA A 370 19.41 8.50 7.58
N VAL A 371 18.53 8.33 8.57
CA VAL A 371 18.94 8.24 9.98
C VAL A 371 19.89 7.06 10.20
N ILE A 372 19.58 5.88 9.65
CA ILE A 372 20.46 4.71 9.74
C ILE A 372 21.82 5.00 9.12
N ALA A 373 21.84 5.46 7.87
CA ALA A 373 23.07 5.72 7.13
C ALA A 373 23.94 6.75 7.84
N VAL A 374 23.36 7.87 8.29
CA VAL A 374 24.09 8.93 8.97
C VAL A 374 24.59 8.48 10.34
N CYS A 375 23.74 7.86 11.16
CA CYS A 375 24.12 7.43 12.50
C CYS A 375 25.17 6.31 12.46
N ALA A 376 24.98 5.31 11.61
CA ALA A 376 25.94 4.21 11.47
C ALA A 376 27.26 4.71 10.91
N ALA A 377 27.23 5.58 9.88
CA ALA A 377 28.44 6.16 9.35
C ALA A 377 29.16 6.98 10.41
N LEU A 378 28.50 7.94 11.06
CA LEU A 378 29.17 8.91 11.92
C LEU A 378 29.60 8.36 13.28
N PHE A 379 28.81 7.44 13.84
CA PHE A 379 28.97 6.87 15.17
C PHE A 379 29.21 5.36 15.07
N ASP A 380 28.23 4.56 15.49
CA ASP A 380 28.27 3.10 15.50
C ASP A 380 26.87 2.50 15.23
N GLN A 381 26.81 1.17 15.17
CA GLN A 381 25.58 0.43 14.89
C GLN A 381 24.54 0.54 16.01
N GLN A 382 24.98 0.67 17.27
CA GLN A 382 24.09 0.78 18.42
C GLN A 382 23.37 2.13 18.42
N VAL A 383 24.10 3.23 18.17
CA VAL A 383 23.52 4.57 18.01
C VAL A 383 22.51 4.60 16.87
N ALA A 384 22.81 3.94 15.74
CA ALA A 384 21.86 3.84 14.63
C ALA A 384 20.56 3.13 15.03
N LEU A 385 20.65 2.00 15.75
CA LEU A 385 19.47 1.27 16.23
C LEU A 385 18.67 2.06 17.27
N VAL A 386 19.33 2.73 18.22
CA VAL A 386 18.67 3.59 19.22
C VAL A 386 17.97 4.77 18.54
N ALA A 387 18.63 5.42 17.59
CA ALA A 387 18.06 6.55 16.86
C ALA A 387 16.79 6.13 16.09
N VAL A 388 16.84 5.02 15.34
CA VAL A 388 15.67 4.51 14.61
C VAL A 388 14.56 4.10 15.57
N LEU A 389 14.87 3.40 16.67
CA LEU A 389 13.89 3.00 17.66
C LEU A 389 13.19 4.21 18.29
N GLY A 390 13.95 5.23 18.69
CA GLY A 390 13.43 6.47 19.27
C GLY A 390 12.57 7.26 18.29
N CYS A 391 13.07 7.52 17.08
CA CYS A 391 12.32 8.23 16.04
C CYS A 391 11.04 7.47 15.64
N MET A 392 11.12 6.13 15.53
CA MET A 392 9.96 5.29 15.24
C MET A 392 8.95 5.32 16.39
N GLY A 393 9.39 5.29 17.65
CA GLY A 393 8.55 5.38 18.83
C GLY A 393 7.75 6.68 18.88
N LEU A 394 8.42 7.82 18.67
CA LEU A 394 7.78 9.13 18.59
C LEU A 394 6.77 9.20 17.45
N SER A 395 7.12 8.66 16.29
CA SER A 395 6.24 8.65 15.12
C SER A 395 5.03 7.74 15.29
N ALA A 396 5.20 6.57 15.93
CA ALA A 396 4.11 5.67 16.28
C ALA A 396 3.14 6.33 17.27
N ALA A 397 3.64 7.00 18.30
CA ALA A 397 2.81 7.75 19.25
C ALA A 397 2.04 8.89 18.56
N TYR A 398 2.73 9.68 17.73
CA TYR A 398 2.12 10.78 16.97
C TYR A 398 0.99 10.29 16.06
N THR A 399 1.25 9.24 15.26
CA THR A 399 0.27 8.69 14.33
C THR A 399 -0.91 8.04 15.05
N LEU A 400 -0.67 7.28 16.12
CA LEU A 400 -1.71 6.63 16.91
C LEU A 400 -2.67 7.67 17.50
N VAL A 401 -2.15 8.72 18.16
CA VAL A 401 -2.97 9.77 18.76
C VAL A 401 -3.80 10.50 17.70
N LEU A 402 -3.15 10.97 16.62
CA LEU A 402 -3.81 11.76 15.60
C LEU A 402 -4.88 10.96 14.85
N ARG A 403 -4.60 9.69 14.53
CA ARG A 403 -5.52 8.82 13.79
C ARG A 403 -6.66 8.32 14.64
N THR A 404 -6.42 8.01 15.91
CA THR A 404 -7.48 7.68 16.87
C THR A 404 -8.47 8.84 17.00
N ALA A 405 -7.96 10.07 17.17
CA ALA A 405 -8.79 11.27 17.22
C ALA A 405 -9.62 11.47 15.93
N ARG A 406 -9.05 11.18 14.76
CA ARG A 406 -9.77 11.25 13.47
C ARG A 406 -10.80 10.14 13.33
N ALA A 407 -10.46 8.90 13.68
CA ALA A 407 -11.37 7.76 13.62
C ALA A 407 -12.62 7.98 14.46
N LEU A 408 -12.45 8.51 15.68
CA LEU A 408 -13.57 8.91 16.56
C LEU A 408 -14.46 10.00 15.94
N SER A 409 -13.90 10.86 15.08
CA SER A 409 -14.67 11.89 14.37
C SER A 409 -15.43 11.35 13.15
N MET A 410 -14.92 10.29 12.50
CA MET A 410 -15.54 9.65 11.33
C MET A 410 -16.73 8.78 11.74
N ARG A 411 -16.61 8.02 12.86
CA ARG A 411 -17.66 7.09 13.35
C ARG A 411 -18.12 6.07 12.31
N VAL A 412 -17.15 5.48 11.59
CA VAL A 412 -17.38 4.48 10.55
C VAL A 412 -16.76 3.15 10.99
N PRO A 413 -17.44 2.00 10.80
CA PRO A 413 -16.86 0.69 11.06
C PRO A 413 -15.97 0.23 9.89
N VAL A 414 -14.75 -0.26 10.15
CA VAL A 414 -13.80 -0.65 9.08
C VAL A 414 -14.11 -2.02 8.46
N PHE A 415 -14.67 -2.95 9.23
CA PHE A 415 -14.87 -4.35 8.79
C PHE A 415 -16.14 -4.58 7.96
N ALA A 416 -16.80 -3.52 7.51
CA ALA A 416 -17.97 -3.66 6.63
C ALA A 416 -17.61 -4.12 5.22
N SER A 417 -16.37 -3.88 4.77
CA SER A 417 -15.89 -4.17 3.41
C SER A 417 -14.69 -5.13 3.36
N ALA A 418 -14.27 -5.69 4.50
CA ALA A 418 -13.16 -6.64 4.60
C ALA A 418 -13.51 -7.75 5.58
N ASP A 419 -13.21 -9.01 5.20
CA ASP A 419 -13.46 -10.17 6.06
C ASP A 419 -12.53 -10.13 7.30
N PRO A 420 -13.07 -9.93 8.52
CA PRO A 420 -12.26 -9.86 9.73
C PRO A 420 -11.49 -11.15 10.00
N THR A 421 -12.04 -12.32 9.64
CA THR A 421 -11.43 -13.62 9.95
C THR A 421 -10.14 -13.84 9.18
N LEU A 422 -10.10 -13.36 7.94
CA LEU A 422 -8.97 -13.51 7.05
C LEU A 422 -7.80 -12.60 7.44
N TYR A 423 -8.08 -11.34 7.77
CA TYR A 423 -7.02 -10.34 7.97
C TYR A 423 -6.63 -10.13 9.44
N ARG A 424 -7.38 -10.69 10.40
CA ARG A 424 -6.93 -10.83 11.80
C ARG A 424 -5.99 -12.03 11.99
N ASP A 425 -5.94 -12.94 11.03
CA ASP A 425 -5.15 -14.18 11.06
C ASP A 425 -5.54 -15.10 12.24
N ASP A 426 -6.84 -15.22 12.49
CA ASP A 426 -7.38 -16.04 13.59
C ASP A 426 -7.26 -17.55 13.28
N GLY A 427 -6.86 -18.36 14.25
CA GLY A 427 -6.79 -19.82 14.13
C GLY A 427 -7.90 -20.54 14.90
N ALA A 428 -7.62 -21.78 15.31
CA ALA A 428 -8.64 -22.71 15.81
C ALA A 428 -9.33 -22.25 17.10
N ALA A 429 -8.68 -21.46 17.96
CA ALA A 429 -9.26 -20.92 19.19
C ALA A 429 -10.42 -19.95 18.91
N ALA A 430 -10.37 -19.23 17.78
CA ALA A 430 -11.48 -18.38 17.36
C ALA A 430 -12.73 -19.20 16.99
N LEU A 431 -12.62 -20.52 16.77
CA LEU A 431 -13.78 -21.40 16.50
C LEU A 431 -14.53 -21.83 17.77
N VAL A 432 -13.98 -21.56 18.96
CA VAL A 432 -14.50 -22.08 20.22
C VAL A 432 -15.20 -20.96 21.03
N ARG A 433 -16.53 -21.05 21.10
CA ARG A 433 -17.46 -20.37 22.05
C ARG A 433 -17.80 -18.89 21.73
N ARG A 434 -19.09 -18.54 21.86
CA ARG A 434 -19.73 -17.27 21.44
C ARG A 434 -19.95 -16.29 22.61
N TRP A 435 -18.95 -15.49 23.00
CA TRP A 435 -19.14 -14.38 23.95
C TRP A 435 -18.75 -13.07 23.26
N ALA A 436 -19.67 -12.13 23.19
CA ALA A 436 -19.43 -10.82 22.56
C ALA A 436 -18.85 -9.85 23.59
N VAL A 437 -17.54 -9.86 23.74
CA VAL A 437 -16.78 -8.84 24.49
C VAL A 437 -16.24 -7.78 23.54
N GLN A 438 -16.08 -6.54 24.02
CA GLN A 438 -15.57 -5.45 23.18
C GLN A 438 -14.16 -5.76 22.68
N PRO A 439 -13.94 -5.89 21.36
CA PRO A 439 -12.77 -6.56 20.81
C PRO A 439 -11.48 -5.78 21.08
N LEU A 440 -11.54 -4.45 21.06
CA LEU A 440 -10.38 -3.61 21.35
C LEU A 440 -9.93 -3.70 22.81
N ALA A 441 -10.87 -3.71 23.77
CA ALA A 441 -10.53 -3.82 25.18
C ALA A 441 -9.74 -5.09 25.47
N VAL A 442 -10.19 -6.21 24.88
CA VAL A 442 -9.53 -7.50 25.04
C VAL A 442 -8.16 -7.54 24.34
N ALA A 443 -8.06 -6.99 23.13
CA ALA A 443 -6.77 -6.90 22.43
C ALA A 443 -5.76 -6.02 23.19
N LEU A 444 -6.19 -4.92 23.80
CA LEU A 444 -5.34 -4.08 24.65
C LEU A 444 -4.91 -4.78 25.94
N LEU A 445 -5.81 -5.54 26.59
CA LEU A 445 -5.45 -6.38 27.73
C LEU A 445 -4.39 -7.41 27.34
N ALA A 446 -4.50 -8.00 26.14
CA ALA A 446 -3.50 -8.93 25.61
C ALA A 446 -2.13 -8.27 25.42
N VAL A 447 -2.09 -7.02 24.95
CA VAL A 447 -0.84 -6.25 24.85
C VAL A 447 -0.24 -5.99 26.24
N VAL A 448 -1.06 -5.53 27.19
CA VAL A 448 -0.60 -5.21 28.55
C VAL A 448 -0.03 -6.43 29.24
N GLY A 449 -0.74 -7.56 29.22
CA GLY A 449 -0.25 -8.77 29.88
C GLY A 449 0.95 -9.39 29.18
N ALA A 450 1.08 -9.28 27.85
CA ALA A 450 2.31 -9.67 27.15
C ALA A 450 3.51 -8.79 27.57
N GLY A 451 3.28 -7.49 27.78
CA GLY A 451 4.28 -6.58 28.34
C GLY A 451 4.66 -6.91 29.78
N VAL A 452 3.68 -7.20 30.65
CA VAL A 452 3.93 -7.63 32.04
C VAL A 452 4.71 -8.94 32.06
N ALA A 453 4.34 -9.91 31.23
CA ALA A 453 5.06 -11.16 31.12
C ALA A 453 6.51 -10.99 30.65
N LEU A 454 6.79 -10.07 29.72
CA LEU A 454 8.16 -9.72 29.36
C LEU A 454 8.94 -9.17 30.57
N LEU A 455 8.31 -8.32 31.40
CA LEU A 455 8.94 -7.81 32.62
C LEU A 455 9.22 -8.94 33.63
N VAL A 456 8.28 -9.86 33.82
CA VAL A 456 8.45 -11.02 34.74
C VAL A 456 9.50 -12.01 34.20
N ALA A 457 9.55 -12.20 32.87
CA ALA A 457 10.57 -13.03 32.22
C ALA A 457 11.97 -12.48 32.50
N ARG A 458 12.14 -11.14 32.43
CA ARG A 458 13.40 -10.47 32.78
C ARG A 458 13.77 -10.59 34.26
N SER A 459 12.79 -10.77 35.15
CA SER A 459 13.04 -11.04 36.57
C SER A 459 13.23 -12.52 36.92
N GLY A 460 13.22 -13.42 35.92
CA GLY A 460 13.51 -14.86 36.11
C GLY A 460 12.30 -15.76 36.43
N GLY A 461 11.06 -15.28 36.29
CA GLY A 461 9.85 -16.05 36.64
C GLY A 461 9.24 -16.82 35.48
N SER A 462 9.83 -17.94 35.03
CA SER A 462 9.41 -18.68 33.82
C SER A 462 7.97 -19.24 33.87
N ASP A 463 7.57 -19.87 34.97
CA ASP A 463 6.35 -20.68 35.00
C ASP A 463 5.08 -19.82 35.13
N ALA A 464 5.17 -18.73 35.90
CA ALA A 464 4.12 -17.72 36.01
C ALA A 464 3.97 -16.93 34.69
N VAL A 465 5.06 -16.74 33.94
CA VAL A 465 5.06 -16.08 32.63
C VAL A 465 4.29 -16.92 31.62
N VAL A 466 4.54 -18.22 31.52
CA VAL A 466 3.82 -19.08 30.57
C VAL A 466 2.33 -19.14 30.88
N ALA A 467 1.95 -19.35 32.14
CA ALA A 467 0.54 -19.42 32.53
C ALA A 467 -0.20 -18.08 32.28
N ALA A 468 0.42 -16.95 32.63
CA ALA A 468 -0.16 -15.62 32.40
C ALA A 468 -0.24 -15.27 30.91
N LEU A 469 0.80 -15.58 30.13
CA LEU A 469 0.85 -15.33 28.69
C LEU A 469 -0.21 -16.14 27.93
N VAL A 470 -0.32 -17.44 28.24
CA VAL A 470 -1.27 -18.34 27.57
C VAL A 470 -2.71 -17.96 27.89
N ALA A 471 -3.03 -17.72 29.17
CA ALA A 471 -4.38 -17.32 29.56
C ALA A 471 -4.80 -15.99 28.90
N LEU A 472 -3.89 -15.04 28.80
CA LEU A 472 -4.17 -13.70 28.28
C LEU A 472 -4.31 -13.66 26.74
N VAL A 473 -3.48 -14.43 26.02
CA VAL A 473 -3.61 -14.66 24.58
C VAL A 473 -4.93 -15.38 24.27
N LEU A 474 -5.27 -16.43 25.01
CA LEU A 474 -6.55 -17.13 24.81
C LEU A 474 -7.78 -16.25 25.12
N VAL A 475 -7.65 -15.30 26.05
CA VAL A 475 -8.70 -14.30 26.30
C VAL A 475 -8.85 -13.34 25.11
N ALA A 476 -7.76 -12.92 24.45
CA ALA A 476 -7.83 -12.11 23.21
C ALA A 476 -8.64 -12.78 22.08
N ALA A 477 -8.62 -14.11 22.00
CA ALA A 477 -9.42 -14.86 21.04
C ALA A 477 -10.93 -14.73 21.28
N LEU A 478 -11.37 -14.39 22.50
CA LEU A 478 -12.79 -14.18 22.81
C LEU A 478 -13.39 -12.97 22.07
N GLY A 479 -12.57 -12.00 21.67
CA GLY A 479 -12.99 -10.85 20.88
C GLY A 479 -13.20 -11.17 19.38
N ALA A 480 -13.01 -12.41 18.94
CA ALA A 480 -13.14 -12.82 17.53
C ALA A 480 -14.56 -12.70 16.96
N TRP A 481 -15.58 -12.86 17.81
CA TRP A 481 -16.98 -12.93 17.37
C TRP A 481 -17.73 -11.61 17.46
N HIS A 482 -17.06 -10.52 17.87
CA HIS A 482 -17.70 -9.22 17.91
C HIS A 482 -17.94 -8.71 16.48
N PRO A 483 -19.06 -8.03 16.16
CA PRO A 483 -19.34 -7.48 14.83
C PRO A 483 -18.36 -6.42 14.31
N HIS A 484 -17.34 -6.06 15.11
CA HIS A 484 -16.35 -5.02 14.85
C HIS A 484 -16.91 -3.69 14.27
N ASP A 485 -18.04 -3.26 14.81
CA ASP A 485 -18.78 -2.07 14.36
C ASP A 485 -18.36 -0.77 15.09
N GLY A 486 -17.39 -0.86 16.00
CA GLY A 486 -16.89 0.25 16.78
C GLY A 486 -15.98 1.20 15.98
N PRO A 487 -15.97 2.51 16.32
CA PRO A 487 -15.14 3.52 15.64
C PRO A 487 -13.63 3.34 15.85
N LEU A 488 -13.24 2.50 16.82
CA LEU A 488 -11.86 2.19 17.15
C LEU A 488 -11.46 0.75 16.78
N ASP A 489 -12.37 -0.04 16.20
CA ASP A 489 -12.12 -1.45 15.95
C ASP A 489 -11.04 -1.68 14.87
N TRP A 490 -10.73 -0.64 14.09
CA TRP A 490 -9.57 -0.62 13.20
C TRP A 490 -8.22 -0.82 13.90
N LEU A 491 -8.14 -0.62 15.22
CA LEU A 491 -6.95 -0.89 16.03
C LEU A 491 -6.81 -2.36 16.43
N VAL A 492 -7.88 -3.17 16.35
CA VAL A 492 -7.87 -4.55 16.83
C VAL A 492 -6.77 -5.38 16.17
N PRO A 493 -6.59 -5.36 14.83
CA PRO A 493 -5.53 -6.15 14.19
C PRO A 493 -4.13 -5.72 14.63
N ALA A 494 -3.87 -4.41 14.75
CA ALA A 494 -2.59 -3.91 15.21
C ALA A 494 -2.30 -4.30 16.67
N ALA A 495 -3.32 -4.28 17.54
CA ALA A 495 -3.20 -4.70 18.93
C ALA A 495 -2.96 -6.22 19.06
N LEU A 496 -3.65 -7.05 18.27
CA LEU A 496 -3.39 -8.50 18.23
C LEU A 496 -1.95 -8.80 17.78
N ARG A 497 -1.45 -8.08 16.76
CA ARG A 497 -0.06 -8.22 16.30
C ARG A 497 0.94 -7.77 17.35
N ALA A 498 0.67 -6.68 18.06
CA ALA A 498 1.50 -6.25 19.18
C ALA A 498 1.55 -7.32 20.29
N ALA A 499 0.40 -7.92 20.63
CA ALA A 499 0.32 -8.97 21.63
C ALA A 499 1.09 -10.24 21.21
N GLU A 500 0.92 -10.70 19.97
CA GLU A 500 1.63 -11.86 19.42
C GLU A 500 3.15 -11.66 19.41
N LEU A 501 3.62 -10.51 18.90
CA LEU A 501 5.06 -10.25 18.82
C LEU A 501 5.68 -10.06 20.21
N LEU A 502 4.99 -9.38 21.13
CA LEU A 502 5.44 -9.28 22.53
C LEU A 502 5.46 -10.65 23.22
N PHE A 503 4.48 -11.52 22.94
CA PHE A 503 4.46 -12.88 23.44
C PHE A 503 5.70 -13.66 22.99
N VAL A 504 6.04 -13.60 21.70
CA VAL A 504 7.22 -14.26 21.13
C VAL A 504 8.50 -13.79 21.83
N VAL A 505 8.62 -12.48 22.08
CA VAL A 505 9.77 -11.92 22.79
C VAL A 505 9.81 -12.36 24.26
N ALA A 506 8.68 -12.27 24.98
CA ALA A 506 8.58 -12.65 26.39
C ALA A 506 8.95 -14.12 26.61
N LEU A 507 8.42 -15.02 25.78
CA LEU A 507 8.73 -16.45 25.86
C LEU A 507 10.19 -16.73 25.50
N GLY A 508 10.71 -16.07 24.47
CA GLY A 508 12.12 -16.20 24.09
C GLY A 508 13.07 -15.79 25.21
N VAL A 509 12.77 -14.68 25.90
CA VAL A 509 13.53 -14.22 27.07
C VAL A 509 13.39 -15.19 28.25
N ALA A 510 12.17 -15.65 28.55
CA ALA A 510 11.92 -16.55 29.69
C ALA A 510 12.65 -17.89 29.58
N TYR A 511 12.81 -18.41 28.37
CA TYR A 511 13.45 -19.71 28.10
C TYR A 511 14.87 -19.60 27.53
N GLY A 512 15.48 -18.40 27.55
CA GLY A 512 16.86 -18.20 27.11
C GLY A 512 17.09 -18.50 25.63
N VAL A 513 16.09 -18.31 24.77
CA VAL A 513 16.24 -18.45 23.32
C VAL A 513 17.18 -17.35 22.81
N PRO A 514 18.19 -17.66 21.97
CA PRO A 514 19.08 -16.65 21.41
C PRO A 514 18.28 -15.56 20.68
N LEU A 515 18.55 -14.28 21.00
CA LEU A 515 17.86 -13.15 20.38
C LEU A 515 17.91 -13.13 18.85
N PRO A 516 18.98 -13.58 18.15
CA PRO A 516 18.93 -13.73 16.70
C PRO A 516 17.82 -14.68 16.22
N VAL A 517 17.56 -15.76 16.96
CA VAL A 517 16.48 -16.73 16.63
C VAL A 517 15.11 -16.12 16.89
N VAL A 518 14.95 -15.38 17.99
CA VAL A 518 13.74 -14.58 18.27
C VAL A 518 13.50 -13.58 17.14
N TYR A 519 14.55 -12.84 16.74
CA TYR A 519 14.50 -11.86 15.68
C TYR A 519 14.09 -12.47 14.33
N LEU A 520 14.65 -13.62 13.95
CA LEU A 520 14.30 -14.31 12.71
C LEU A 520 12.83 -14.74 12.68
N LEU A 521 12.28 -15.23 13.79
CA LEU A 521 10.86 -15.54 13.89
C LEU A 521 10.00 -14.27 13.77
N LEU A 522 10.37 -13.18 14.45
CA LEU A 522 9.67 -11.89 14.30
C LEU A 522 9.70 -11.38 12.87
N ALA A 523 10.82 -11.54 12.15
CA ALA A 523 10.96 -11.13 10.76
C ALA A 523 10.07 -11.98 9.84
N ALA A 524 10.03 -13.29 10.06
CA ALA A 524 9.14 -14.21 9.35
C ALA A 524 7.65 -13.83 9.56
N LEU A 525 7.26 -13.57 10.82
CA LEU A 525 5.91 -13.12 11.15
C LEU A 525 5.61 -11.74 10.55
N ALA A 526 6.53 -10.79 10.59
CA ALA A 526 6.35 -9.48 9.98
C ALA A 526 6.12 -9.58 8.46
N LEU A 527 6.86 -10.45 7.76
CA LEU A 527 6.66 -10.73 6.34
C LEU A 527 5.31 -11.40 6.06
N HIS A 528 4.93 -12.39 6.89
CA HIS A 528 3.65 -13.06 6.79
C HIS A 528 2.48 -12.06 6.88
N HIS A 529 2.50 -11.21 7.90
CA HIS A 529 1.46 -10.20 8.08
C HIS A 529 1.51 -9.07 7.04
N ALA A 530 2.70 -8.78 6.48
CA ALA A 530 2.83 -7.86 5.36
C ALA A 530 2.09 -8.38 4.13
N ASP A 531 2.18 -9.69 3.82
CA ASP A 531 1.46 -10.30 2.70
C ASP A 531 -0.06 -10.12 2.81
N PHE A 532 -0.63 -10.33 4.01
CA PHE A 532 -2.05 -10.05 4.26
C PHE A 532 -2.41 -8.59 4.01
N THR A 533 -1.60 -7.65 4.52
CA THR A 533 -1.86 -6.21 4.31
C THR A 533 -1.76 -5.82 2.83
N THR A 534 -0.80 -6.38 2.09
CA THR A 534 -0.66 -6.14 0.65
C THR A 534 -1.87 -6.67 -0.13
N ARG A 535 -2.39 -7.84 0.24
CA ARG A 535 -3.62 -8.40 -0.36
C ARG A 535 -4.84 -7.53 -0.05
N LEU A 536 -4.96 -7.04 1.19
CA LEU A 536 -6.03 -6.11 1.58
C LEU A 536 -5.98 -4.81 0.77
N GLU A 537 -4.81 -4.19 0.67
CA GLU A 537 -4.59 -2.95 -0.09
C GLU A 537 -4.92 -3.13 -1.58
N LYS A 538 -4.56 -4.29 -2.15
CA LYS A 538 -4.86 -4.65 -3.54
C LYS A 538 -6.26 -5.23 -3.74
N ARG A 539 -7.05 -5.38 -2.66
CA ARG A 539 -8.40 -5.98 -2.67
C ARG A 539 -8.46 -7.35 -3.35
N ILE A 540 -7.42 -8.15 -3.14
CA ILE A 540 -7.34 -9.53 -3.64
C ILE A 540 -7.74 -10.46 -2.49
N GLU A 541 -8.35 -11.59 -2.85
CA GLU A 541 -8.61 -12.70 -1.92
C GLU A 541 -7.36 -13.07 -1.11
N GLY A 542 -7.59 -13.56 0.10
CA GLY A 542 -6.52 -13.93 1.01
C GLY A 542 -5.66 -15.10 0.53
N PRO A 543 -4.60 -15.43 1.29
CA PRO A 543 -3.68 -16.49 0.90
C PRO A 543 -4.39 -17.83 0.78
N PRO A 544 -4.18 -18.59 -0.31
CA PRO A 544 -4.89 -19.86 -0.53
C PRO A 544 -4.57 -20.90 0.55
N LEU A 545 -3.38 -20.84 1.16
CA LEU A 545 -2.99 -21.72 2.27
C LEU A 545 -3.19 -21.07 3.65
N HIS A 546 -4.02 -20.04 3.78
CA HIS A 546 -4.27 -19.35 5.06
C HIS A 546 -4.61 -20.31 6.22
N ARG A 547 -5.35 -21.39 5.96
CA ARG A 547 -5.67 -22.41 6.99
C ARG A 547 -4.44 -23.16 7.53
N LEU A 548 -3.37 -23.23 6.76
CA LEU A 548 -2.07 -23.78 7.20
C LEU A 548 -1.26 -22.73 7.98
N GLY A 549 -1.65 -21.46 8.01
CA GLY A 549 -0.98 -20.42 8.81
C GLY A 549 -1.02 -20.64 10.32
N LEU A 550 -1.78 -21.64 10.80
CA LEU A 550 -2.08 -21.97 12.19
C LEU A 550 -2.84 -20.88 12.96
N GLY A 551 -2.96 -19.68 12.38
CA GLY A 551 -3.38 -18.47 13.08
C GLY A 551 -2.40 -18.05 14.17
N TRP A 552 -2.58 -16.85 14.70
CA TRP A 552 -1.72 -16.33 15.77
C TRP A 552 -1.77 -17.19 17.05
N ASP A 553 -2.94 -17.75 17.37
CA ASP A 553 -3.19 -18.63 18.52
C ASP A 553 -2.54 -20.01 18.37
N GLY A 554 -2.61 -20.63 17.18
CA GLY A 554 -1.95 -21.91 16.93
C GLY A 554 -0.44 -21.79 16.97
N ARG A 555 0.12 -20.70 16.43
CA ARG A 555 1.56 -20.40 16.52
C ARG A 555 2.01 -20.21 17.97
N VAL A 556 1.24 -19.48 18.78
CA VAL A 556 1.50 -19.34 20.21
C VAL A 556 1.51 -20.70 20.91
N ALA A 557 0.52 -21.57 20.63
CA ALA A 557 0.45 -22.90 21.23
C ALA A 557 1.68 -23.76 20.89
N VAL A 558 2.14 -23.75 19.63
CA VAL A 558 3.36 -24.46 19.20
C VAL A 558 4.58 -24.01 20.00
N LEU A 559 4.74 -22.70 20.18
CA LEU A 559 5.88 -22.14 20.92
C LEU A 559 5.85 -22.53 22.40
N VAL A 560 4.67 -22.50 23.04
CA VAL A 560 4.50 -22.93 24.43
C VAL A 560 4.84 -24.40 24.60
N VAL A 561 4.30 -25.27 23.74
CA VAL A 561 4.58 -26.71 23.79
C VAL A 561 6.08 -26.96 23.62
N GLY A 562 6.71 -26.28 22.66
CA GLY A 562 8.16 -26.37 22.46
C GLY A 562 8.97 -25.90 23.67
N ALA A 563 8.55 -24.82 24.32
CA ALA A 563 9.19 -24.31 25.52
C ALA A 563 9.06 -25.27 26.72
N LEU A 564 7.86 -25.79 26.98
CA LEU A 564 7.60 -26.76 28.04
C LEU A 564 8.31 -28.10 27.79
N ALA A 565 8.50 -28.49 26.53
CA ALA A 565 9.28 -29.67 26.15
C ALA A 565 10.80 -29.48 26.25
N GLY A 566 11.29 -28.31 26.70
CA GLY A 566 12.71 -28.00 26.75
C GLY A 566 13.37 -27.76 25.37
N ALA A 567 12.56 -27.57 24.33
CA ALA A 567 12.99 -27.41 22.93
C ALA A 567 12.68 -26.01 22.37
N ALA A 568 12.66 -24.97 23.22
CA ALA A 568 12.23 -23.61 22.87
C ALA A 568 12.96 -23.07 21.61
N THR A 569 14.29 -23.12 21.58
CA THR A 569 15.08 -22.62 20.44
C THR A 569 14.74 -23.34 19.14
N ALA A 570 14.55 -24.67 19.18
CA ALA A 570 14.16 -25.46 18.01
C ALA A 570 12.75 -25.10 17.55
N ALA A 571 11.80 -24.93 18.48
CA ALA A 571 10.44 -24.53 18.17
C ALA A 571 10.38 -23.16 17.48
N PHE A 572 11.15 -22.17 17.97
CA PHE A 572 11.24 -20.85 17.33
C PHE A 572 11.82 -20.93 15.91
N ALA A 573 12.93 -21.64 15.75
CA ALA A 573 13.59 -21.77 14.45
C ALA A 573 12.71 -22.51 13.43
N MET A 574 12.11 -23.63 13.83
CA MET A 574 11.23 -24.42 12.96
C MET A 574 9.96 -23.66 12.59
N LEU A 575 9.35 -22.93 13.54
CA LEU A 575 8.20 -22.10 13.24
C LEU A 575 8.55 -20.95 12.28
N GLY A 576 9.72 -20.32 12.46
CA GLY A 576 10.20 -19.28 11.55
C GLY A 576 10.37 -19.80 10.12
N LEU A 577 11.04 -20.96 9.96
CA LEU A 577 11.21 -21.62 8.66
C LEU A 577 9.86 -22.00 8.05
N TYR A 578 8.94 -22.52 8.86
CA TYR A 578 7.60 -22.90 8.43
C TYR A 578 6.82 -21.69 7.86
N VAL A 579 6.81 -20.58 8.59
CA VAL A 579 6.11 -19.36 8.16
C VAL A 579 6.72 -18.78 6.88
N VAL A 580 8.05 -18.74 6.76
CA VAL A 580 8.72 -18.28 5.53
C VAL A 580 8.37 -19.18 4.34
N ALA A 581 8.39 -20.50 4.53
CA ALA A 581 8.02 -21.46 3.49
C ALA A 581 6.56 -21.26 3.05
N LEU A 582 5.65 -21.08 4.01
CA LEU A 582 4.23 -20.82 3.73
C LEU A 582 4.04 -19.56 2.89
N VAL A 583 4.61 -18.42 3.31
CA VAL A 583 4.52 -17.15 2.58
C VAL A 583 5.09 -17.28 1.18
N THR A 584 6.21 -17.97 1.02
CA THR A 584 6.85 -18.18 -0.28
C THR A 584 5.98 -19.01 -1.22
N VAL A 585 5.38 -20.10 -0.72
CA VAL A 585 4.49 -20.97 -1.52
C VAL A 585 3.19 -20.26 -1.88
N ASP A 586 2.58 -19.53 -0.93
CA ASP A 586 1.36 -18.74 -1.19
C ASP A 586 1.62 -17.62 -2.20
N ALA A 587 2.78 -16.98 -2.09
CA ALA A 587 3.18 -15.95 -3.02
C ALA A 587 3.36 -16.49 -4.44
N TRP A 588 4.04 -17.62 -4.59
CA TRP A 588 4.21 -18.29 -5.88
C TRP A 588 2.86 -18.66 -6.50
N ARG A 589 1.94 -19.24 -5.72
CA ARG A 589 0.61 -19.63 -6.21
C ARG A 589 -0.24 -18.44 -6.63
N THR A 590 -0.21 -17.35 -5.86
CA THR A 590 -1.08 -16.20 -6.12
C THR A 590 -0.49 -15.31 -7.20
N TRP A 591 0.77 -14.91 -7.05
CA TRP A 591 1.35 -13.82 -7.83
C TRP A 591 2.02 -14.29 -9.11
N SER A 592 2.51 -15.54 -9.17
CA SER A 592 3.12 -16.10 -10.39
C SER A 592 2.10 -16.69 -11.36
N TYR A 593 1.00 -17.26 -10.87
CA TYR A 593 -0.06 -17.85 -11.72
C TYR A 593 -1.32 -16.98 -11.86
N GLY A 594 -1.61 -16.10 -10.90
CA GLY A 594 -2.88 -15.36 -10.84
C GLY A 594 -3.05 -14.20 -11.83
N ALA A 595 -2.05 -13.88 -12.67
CA ALA A 595 -2.18 -12.86 -13.71
C ALA A 595 -2.70 -13.42 -15.06
N ALA A 596 -2.82 -14.74 -15.20
CA ALA A 596 -3.26 -15.38 -16.45
C ALA A 596 -4.77 -15.72 -16.47
N GLY A 597 -5.53 -15.40 -15.42
CA GLY A 597 -6.97 -15.64 -15.43
C GLY A 597 -7.64 -15.34 -14.11
N ARG A 598 -8.08 -14.08 -13.93
CA ARG A 598 -9.33 -13.70 -13.27
C ARG A 598 -9.82 -12.40 -13.88
#